data_AF-A0A7C4S365-F1
#
_entry.id   AF-A0A7C4S365-F1
#
_cell.length_a   1.000
_cell.length_b   1.000
_cell.length_c   1.000
_cell.angle_alpha   90.00
_cell.angle_beta   90.00
_cell.angle_gamma   90.00
#
_symmetry.space_group_name_H-M   'P 1'
#
loop_
_entity.id
_entity.type
_entity.pdbx_description
1 polymer ?
#
loop_
_entity_poly.entity_id
_entity_poly.type
_entity_poly.pdbx_seq_one_letter_code
_entity_poly.pdbx_strand_id
1 'polypeptide(L)'
;MVSVGGAGKRGALLAAAALGAAVCGAGLIHGWRAARAQWTYAAARYGSGAARLELRELLARGAAAERLYPWNYAFCRWIAEEAFRLAGPPERAFERAAAERWCARGLQLNPYERGLRILRARLLQARDPAAAARDWAAYTAWHFWNDYHHALLLELYAAADDVEGALAELEWVKGTPYEAEGRRRVAEVWERERAFTVPAGIGRGRPPR
;
A
#
# COMPACT_ATOMS: atom_id res chain seq x y z
N MET A 1 -68.72 21.20 -0.92
CA MET A 1 -67.29 20.96 -1.23
C MET A 1 -66.59 20.49 0.03
N VAL A 2 -66.36 19.19 0.18
CA VAL A 2 -65.65 18.63 1.35
C VAL A 2 -64.15 18.75 1.11
N SER A 3 -63.43 19.38 2.04
CA SER A 3 -61.99 19.59 1.96
C SER A 3 -61.25 18.27 2.18
N VAL A 4 -60.94 17.56 1.09
CA VAL A 4 -60.16 16.29 1.10
C VAL A 4 -58.65 16.55 1.31
N GLY A 5 -58.21 17.82 1.40
CA GLY A 5 -56.79 18.18 1.39
C GLY A 5 -56.02 18.06 2.72
N GLY A 6 -56.68 17.73 3.84
CA GLY A 6 -56.05 17.77 5.18
C GLY A 6 -55.33 16.49 5.61
N ALA A 7 -55.88 15.32 5.29
CA ALA A 7 -55.35 14.03 5.74
C ALA A 7 -54.03 13.68 5.06
N GLY A 8 -53.91 13.95 3.76
CA GLY A 8 -52.67 13.70 3.00
C GLY A 8 -51.48 14.54 3.47
N LYS A 9 -51.72 15.80 3.87
CA LYS A 9 -50.66 16.70 4.38
C LYS A 9 -50.11 16.24 5.73
N ARG A 10 -50.98 15.77 6.64
CA ARG A 10 -50.55 15.23 7.94
C ARG A 10 -49.74 13.94 7.79
N GLY A 11 -50.17 13.05 6.90
CA GLY A 11 -49.42 11.82 6.59
C GLY A 11 -48.03 12.12 6.03
N ALA A 12 -47.92 13.06 5.08
CA ALA A 12 -46.64 13.46 4.49
C ALA A 12 -45.69 14.09 5.53
N LEU A 13 -46.20 14.94 6.44
CA LEU A 13 -45.39 15.55 7.50
C LEU A 13 -44.87 14.52 8.50
N LEU A 14 -45.69 13.55 8.91
CA LEU A 14 -45.27 12.47 9.81
C LEU A 14 -44.21 11.57 9.15
N ALA A 15 -44.39 11.24 7.87
CA ALA A 15 -43.40 10.46 7.12
C ALA A 15 -42.06 11.22 6.99
N ALA A 16 -42.10 12.52 6.70
CA ALA A 16 -40.92 13.36 6.63
C ALA A 16 -40.20 13.46 7.99
N ALA A 17 -40.94 13.63 9.09
CA ALA A 17 -40.38 13.67 10.43
C ALA A 17 -39.74 12.33 10.82
N ALA A 18 -40.39 11.20 10.52
CA ALA A 18 -39.84 9.88 10.76
C ALA A 18 -38.56 9.63 9.95
N LEU A 19 -38.54 10.02 8.68
CA LEU A 19 -37.35 9.94 7.83
C LEU A 19 -36.20 10.81 8.38
N GLY A 20 -36.50 12.04 8.79
CA GLY A 20 -35.54 12.95 9.40
C GLY A 20 -34.92 12.36 10.68
N ALA A 21 -35.77 11.83 11.58
CA ALA A 21 -35.31 11.17 12.80
C ALA A 21 -34.43 9.93 12.49
N ALA A 22 -34.79 9.13 11.48
CA ALA A 22 -34.01 7.97 11.07
C ALA A 22 -32.62 8.38 10.52
N VAL A 23 -32.55 9.42 9.69
CA VAL A 23 -31.27 9.95 9.17
C VAL A 23 -30.40 10.50 10.30
N CYS A 24 -30.97 11.28 11.22
CA CYS A 24 -30.25 11.79 12.38
C CYS A 24 -29.73 10.65 13.27
N GLY A 25 -30.57 9.64 13.55
CA GLY A 25 -30.18 8.46 14.32
C GLY A 25 -29.04 7.68 13.66
N ALA A 26 -29.13 7.44 12.35
CA ALA A 26 -28.07 6.80 11.58
C ALA A 26 -26.76 7.61 11.61
N GLY A 27 -26.85 8.94 11.50
CA GLY A 27 -25.70 9.85 11.59
C GLY A 27 -25.01 9.80 12.95
N LEU A 28 -25.78 9.80 14.05
CA LEU A 28 -25.23 9.67 15.41
C LEU A 28 -24.52 8.32 15.62
N ILE A 29 -25.12 7.23 15.16
CA ILE A 29 -24.51 5.89 15.25
C ILE A 29 -23.22 5.85 14.42
N HIS A 30 -23.23 6.41 13.22
CA HIS A 30 -22.04 6.49 12.36
C HIS A 30 -20.93 7.31 13.02
N GLY A 31 -21.25 8.51 13.51
CA GLY A 31 -20.29 9.40 14.18
C GLY A 31 -19.69 8.75 15.43
N TRP A 32 -20.50 8.09 16.26
CA TRP A 32 -20.02 7.36 17.44
C TRP A 32 -19.07 6.22 17.04
N ARG A 33 -19.40 5.43 16.02
CA ARG A 33 -18.55 4.34 15.52
C ARG A 33 -17.21 4.86 15.00
N ALA A 34 -17.24 5.92 14.18
CA ALA A 34 -16.05 6.55 13.64
C ALA A 34 -15.16 7.12 14.75
N ALA A 35 -15.73 7.87 15.70
CA ALA A 35 -15.02 8.42 16.85
C ALA A 35 -14.38 7.32 17.71
N ARG A 36 -15.11 6.23 17.99
CA ARG A 36 -14.59 5.10 18.76
C ARG A 36 -13.44 4.39 18.03
N ALA A 37 -13.56 4.15 16.73
CA ALA A 37 -12.48 3.57 15.93
C ALA A 37 -11.25 4.47 15.88
N GLN A 38 -11.45 5.79 15.73
CA GLN A 38 -10.38 6.77 15.76
C GLN A 38 -9.69 6.85 17.13
N TRP A 39 -10.44 6.73 18.22
CA TRP A 39 -9.90 6.63 19.56
C TRP A 39 -9.03 5.37 19.73
N THR A 40 -9.50 4.21 19.26
CA THR A 40 -8.70 2.98 19.27
C THR A 40 -7.40 3.13 18.48
N TYR A 41 -7.46 3.75 17.30
CA TYR A 41 -6.28 4.09 16.52
C TYR A 41 -5.33 5.01 17.29
N ALA A 42 -5.83 6.12 17.83
CA ALA A 42 -5.02 7.09 18.56
C ALA A 42 -4.39 6.48 19.81
N ALA A 43 -5.14 5.68 20.57
CA ALA A 43 -4.64 4.97 21.74
C ALA A 43 -3.58 3.92 21.38
N ALA A 44 -3.73 3.23 20.24
CA ALA A 44 -2.74 2.26 19.78
C ALA A 44 -1.47 2.94 19.24
N ARG A 45 -1.59 4.08 18.55
CA ARG A 45 -0.47 4.77 17.89
C ARG A 45 0.27 5.76 18.79
N TYR A 46 -0.44 6.47 19.66
CA TYR A 46 0.06 7.60 20.45
C TYR A 46 -0.14 7.44 21.96
N GLY A 47 -0.65 6.31 22.43
CA GLY A 47 -0.90 6.06 23.86
C GLY A 47 0.34 6.31 24.72
N SER A 48 0.15 6.93 25.88
CA SER A 48 1.19 7.50 26.75
C SER A 48 2.06 6.49 27.51
N GLY A 49 1.95 5.20 27.21
CA GLY A 49 2.87 4.16 27.70
C GLY A 49 3.77 3.72 26.56
N ALA A 50 5.04 4.12 26.58
CA ALA A 50 6.05 3.91 25.53
C ALA A 50 6.37 2.43 25.19
N ALA A 51 5.61 1.46 25.71
CA ALA A 51 5.68 0.09 25.27
C ALA A 51 4.99 -0.02 23.90
N ARG A 52 5.80 -0.25 22.86
CA ARG A 52 5.29 -0.60 21.55
C ARG A 52 4.42 -1.85 21.69
N LEU A 53 3.17 -1.78 21.24
CA LEU A 53 2.26 -2.92 21.30
C LEU A 53 2.89 -4.12 20.58
N GLU A 54 2.75 -5.31 21.17
CA GLU A 54 3.03 -6.56 20.48
C GLU A 54 2.15 -6.67 19.23
N LEU A 55 2.68 -7.24 18.14
CA LEU A 55 1.95 -7.27 16.86
C LEU A 55 0.58 -7.93 17.00
N ARG A 56 0.47 -9.02 17.78
CA ARG A 56 -0.80 -9.71 18.00
C ARG A 56 -1.85 -8.80 18.63
N GLU A 57 -1.45 -7.97 19.60
CA GLU A 57 -2.35 -7.02 20.23
C GLU A 57 -2.75 -5.91 19.26
N LEU A 58 -1.77 -5.38 18.50
CA LEU A 58 -2.03 -4.40 17.44
C LEU A 58 -3.06 -4.92 16.43
N LEU A 59 -2.91 -6.15 15.97
CA LEU A 59 -3.83 -6.79 15.02
C LEU A 59 -5.23 -6.98 15.62
N ALA A 60 -5.32 -7.38 16.89
CA ALA A 60 -6.60 -7.53 17.58
C ALA A 60 -7.35 -6.19 17.72
N ARG A 61 -6.63 -5.11 18.10
CA ARG A 61 -7.18 -3.75 18.17
C ARG A 61 -7.58 -3.24 16.78
N GLY A 62 -6.75 -3.50 15.77
CA GLY A 62 -7.05 -3.17 14.38
C GLY A 62 -8.33 -3.83 13.89
N ALA A 63 -8.48 -5.14 14.10
CA ALA A 63 -9.70 -5.87 13.73
C ALA A 63 -10.94 -5.36 14.48
N ALA A 64 -10.80 -5.00 15.76
CA ALA A 64 -11.90 -4.40 16.52
C ALA A 64 -12.31 -3.03 15.98
N ALA A 65 -11.35 -2.18 15.62
CA ALA A 65 -11.61 -0.88 15.02
C ALA A 65 -12.22 -0.99 13.62
N GLU A 66 -11.73 -1.93 12.79
CA GLU A 66 -12.27 -2.22 11.47
C GLU A 66 -13.75 -2.62 11.53
N ARG A 67 -14.15 -3.45 12.51
CA ARG A 67 -15.57 -3.82 12.71
C ARG A 67 -16.46 -2.62 13.07
N LEU A 68 -15.92 -1.63 13.77
CA LEU A 68 -16.66 -0.42 14.13
C LEU A 68 -16.76 0.54 12.94
N TYR A 69 -15.65 0.76 12.24
CA TYR A 69 -15.56 1.71 11.15
C TYR A 69 -14.63 1.18 10.05
N PRO A 70 -15.17 0.48 9.04
CA PRO A 70 -14.39 -0.24 8.04
C PRO A 70 -13.73 0.69 7.00
N TRP A 71 -13.92 2.01 7.10
CA TRP A 71 -13.48 3.00 6.11
C TRP A 71 -12.16 3.71 6.49
N ASN A 72 -11.51 3.31 7.59
CA ASN A 72 -10.26 3.93 8.04
C ASN A 72 -9.02 3.29 7.39
N TYR A 73 -8.68 3.74 6.17
CA TYR A 73 -7.48 3.26 5.47
C TYR A 73 -6.18 3.66 6.19
N ALA A 74 -6.17 4.77 6.95
CA ALA A 74 -4.98 5.25 7.66
C ALA A 74 -4.54 4.28 8.76
N PHE A 75 -5.50 3.66 9.45
CA PHE A 75 -5.21 2.60 10.42
C PHE A 75 -4.68 1.36 9.69
N CYS A 76 -5.28 0.96 8.56
CA CYS A 76 -4.79 -0.15 7.76
C CYS A 76 -3.33 0.04 7.33
N ARG A 77 -2.98 1.24 6.83
CA ARG A 77 -1.62 1.61 6.45
C ARG A 77 -0.66 1.45 7.63
N TRP A 78 -1.00 2.02 8.78
CA TRP A 78 -0.12 1.96 9.95
C TRP A 78 0.11 0.53 10.44
N ILE A 79 -0.93 -0.31 10.51
CA ILE A 79 -0.76 -1.72 10.91
C ILE A 79 0.12 -2.46 9.89
N ALA A 80 -0.08 -2.21 8.60
CA ALA A 80 0.71 -2.84 7.55
C ALA A 80 2.19 -2.44 7.62
N GLU A 81 2.48 -1.16 7.85
CA GLU A 81 3.84 -0.64 8.05
C GLU A 81 4.51 -1.27 9.29
N GLU A 82 3.79 -1.36 10.42
CA GLU A 82 4.31 -1.97 11.64
C GLU A 82 4.59 -3.47 11.46
N ALA A 83 3.66 -4.20 10.84
CA ALA A 83 3.82 -5.61 10.55
C ALA A 83 5.01 -5.83 9.60
N PHE A 84 5.15 -5.01 8.56
CA PHE A 84 6.27 -5.10 7.62
C PHE A 84 7.62 -4.82 8.29
N ARG A 85 7.70 -3.76 9.10
CA ARG A 85 8.91 -3.44 9.87
C ARG A 85 9.29 -4.55 10.84
N LEU A 86 8.31 -5.24 11.44
CA LEU A 86 8.55 -6.38 12.32
C LEU A 86 8.91 -7.66 11.56
N ALA A 87 8.52 -7.80 10.29
CA ALA A 87 8.81 -8.99 9.50
C ALA A 87 10.32 -9.19 9.28
N GLY A 88 11.12 -8.13 9.09
CA GLY A 88 12.57 -8.30 8.93
C GLY A 88 12.94 -9.34 7.84
N PRO A 89 13.98 -10.18 8.07
CA PRO A 89 14.38 -11.27 7.16
C PRO A 89 13.25 -12.31 6.91
N PRO A 90 13.36 -13.16 5.87
CA PRO A 90 12.23 -13.91 5.29
C PRO A 90 11.51 -14.91 6.22
N GLU A 91 12.06 -15.20 7.39
CA GLU A 91 11.57 -16.23 8.33
C GLU A 91 10.30 -15.84 9.11
N ARG A 92 9.91 -14.56 9.10
CA ARG A 92 8.74 -14.06 9.84
C ARG A 92 7.46 -14.04 9.00
N ALA A 93 6.98 -15.24 8.66
CA ALA A 93 5.83 -15.43 7.79
C ALA A 93 4.53 -14.80 8.33
N PHE A 94 4.32 -14.81 9.65
CA PHE A 94 3.12 -14.24 10.28
C PHE A 94 3.04 -12.72 10.10
N GLU A 95 4.13 -12.03 10.39
CA GLU A 95 4.30 -10.59 10.24
C GLU A 95 4.09 -10.17 8.78
N ARG A 96 4.68 -10.92 7.84
CA ARG A 96 4.52 -10.66 6.40
C ARG A 96 3.08 -10.85 5.94
N ALA A 97 2.42 -11.93 6.34
CA ALA A 97 1.02 -12.17 6.01
C ALA A 97 0.10 -11.07 6.59
N ALA A 98 0.39 -10.60 7.81
CA ALA A 98 -0.32 -9.48 8.41
C ALA A 98 -0.11 -8.18 7.61
N ALA A 99 1.12 -7.89 7.19
CA ALA A 99 1.44 -6.74 6.35
C ALA A 99 0.70 -6.79 5.02
N GLU A 100 0.72 -7.95 4.33
CA GLU A 100 0.00 -8.17 3.08
C GLU A 100 -1.51 -7.96 3.23
N ARG A 101 -2.14 -8.57 4.25
CA ARG A 101 -3.59 -8.43 4.50
C ARG A 101 -3.97 -6.96 4.69
N TRP A 102 -3.28 -6.26 5.59
CA TRP A 102 -3.64 -4.88 5.94
C TRP A 102 -3.27 -3.89 4.83
N CYS A 103 -2.20 -4.16 4.08
CA CYS A 103 -1.86 -3.39 2.88
C CYS A 103 -2.96 -3.51 1.81
N ALA A 104 -3.36 -4.75 1.49
CA ALA A 104 -4.43 -5.01 0.53
C ALA A 104 -5.75 -4.36 0.98
N ARG A 105 -6.10 -4.49 2.27
CA ARG A 105 -7.30 -3.86 2.82
C ARG A 105 -7.27 -2.34 2.71
N GLY A 106 -6.14 -1.72 3.02
CA GLY A 106 -5.96 -0.27 2.86
C GLY A 106 -6.12 0.18 1.40
N LEU A 107 -5.54 -0.56 0.45
CA LEU A 107 -5.65 -0.25 -0.98
C LEU A 107 -7.06 -0.47 -1.55
N GLN A 108 -7.86 -1.38 -0.99
CA GLN A 108 -9.28 -1.49 -1.34
C GLN A 108 -10.07 -0.22 -0.96
N LEU A 109 -9.69 0.44 0.14
CA LEU A 109 -10.33 1.65 0.63
C LEU A 109 -9.81 2.91 -0.06
N ASN A 110 -8.50 2.97 -0.31
CA ASN A 110 -7.85 4.04 -1.05
C ASN A 110 -6.80 3.46 -2.01
N PRO A 111 -7.17 3.19 -3.27
CA PRO A 111 -6.27 2.63 -4.25
C PRO A 111 -5.07 3.53 -4.58
N TYR A 112 -5.11 4.82 -4.25
CA TYR A 112 -4.07 5.78 -4.63
C TYR A 112 -3.20 6.21 -3.46
N GLU A 113 -3.35 5.59 -2.28
CA GLU A 113 -2.52 5.93 -1.14
C GLU A 113 -1.07 5.49 -1.39
N ARG A 114 -0.17 6.49 -1.51
CA ARG A 114 1.22 6.30 -1.92
C ARG A 114 1.98 5.36 -0.99
N GLY A 115 1.85 5.50 0.33
CA GLY A 115 2.56 4.67 1.30
C GLY A 115 2.23 3.18 1.16
N LEU A 116 0.95 2.86 0.99
CA LEU A 116 0.44 1.52 0.77
C LEU A 116 0.88 0.94 -0.57
N ARG A 117 0.95 1.75 -1.64
CA ARG A 117 1.48 1.32 -2.93
C ARG A 117 2.97 0.98 -2.84
N ILE A 118 3.76 1.81 -2.16
CA ILE A 118 5.18 1.53 -1.92
C ILE A 118 5.32 0.24 -1.12
N LEU A 119 4.55 0.10 -0.05
CA LEU A 119 4.58 -1.10 0.78
C LEU A 119 4.22 -2.36 -0.01
N ARG A 120 3.21 -2.31 -0.88
CA ARG A 120 2.84 -3.42 -1.75
C ARG A 120 3.98 -3.78 -2.70
N ALA A 121 4.61 -2.79 -3.33
CA ALA A 121 5.76 -3.02 -4.21
C ALA A 121 6.90 -3.72 -3.45
N ARG A 122 7.21 -3.31 -2.21
CA ARG A 122 8.24 -3.96 -1.37
C ARG A 122 7.86 -5.39 -0.94
N LEU A 123 6.59 -5.62 -0.61
CA LEU A 123 6.08 -6.95 -0.30
C LEU A 123 6.18 -7.89 -1.51
N LEU A 124 5.83 -7.40 -2.71
CA LEU A 124 5.98 -8.13 -3.97
C LEU A 124 7.45 -8.37 -4.32
N GLN A 125 8.31 -7.36 -4.16
CA GLN A 125 9.73 -7.43 -4.55
C GLN A 125 10.44 -8.62 -3.89
N ALA A 126 10.10 -8.92 -2.63
CA ALA A 126 10.68 -10.05 -1.92
C ALA A 126 10.27 -11.44 -2.46
N ARG A 127 9.20 -11.52 -3.26
CA ARG A 127 8.61 -12.76 -3.77
C ARG A 127 8.78 -12.90 -5.28
N ASP A 128 8.54 -11.81 -5.99
CA ASP A 128 8.57 -11.69 -7.45
C ASP A 128 8.94 -10.23 -7.80
N PRO A 129 10.24 -9.94 -7.97
CA PRO A 129 10.72 -8.61 -8.34
C PRO A 129 10.09 -8.07 -9.63
N ALA A 130 9.86 -8.93 -10.62
CA ALA A 130 9.26 -8.53 -11.90
C ALA A 130 7.79 -8.11 -11.72
N ALA A 131 7.03 -8.84 -10.88
CA ALA A 131 5.67 -8.41 -10.53
C ALA A 131 5.65 -7.09 -9.75
N ALA A 132 6.62 -6.86 -8.86
CA ALA A 132 6.75 -5.59 -8.15
C ALA A 132 7.00 -4.41 -9.11
N ALA A 133 7.92 -4.59 -10.07
CA ALA A 133 8.21 -3.59 -11.10
C ALA A 133 6.97 -3.28 -11.95
N ARG A 134 6.27 -4.29 -12.47
CA ARG A 134 5.02 -4.09 -13.25
C ARG A 134 3.94 -3.38 -12.45
N ASP A 135 3.76 -3.78 -11.19
CA ASP A 135 2.75 -3.22 -10.30
C ASP A 135 3.03 -1.73 -9.99
N TRP A 136 4.29 -1.38 -9.75
CA TRP A 136 4.70 -0.01 -9.49
C TRP A 136 4.71 0.84 -10.77
N ALA A 137 5.11 0.30 -11.92
CA ALA A 137 5.06 0.99 -13.22
C ALA A 137 3.65 1.48 -13.54
N ALA A 138 2.62 0.66 -13.29
CA ALA A 138 1.23 1.07 -13.48
C ALA A 138 0.83 2.27 -12.60
N TYR A 139 1.39 2.37 -11.39
CA TYR A 139 1.16 3.51 -10.50
C TYR A 139 1.96 4.75 -10.93
N THR A 140 3.23 4.57 -11.33
CA THR A 140 4.10 5.64 -11.84
C THR A 140 3.54 6.26 -13.11
N ALA A 141 2.92 5.49 -14.02
CA ALA A 141 2.30 6.03 -15.23
C ALA A 141 1.26 7.12 -14.94
N TRP A 142 0.52 6.99 -13.82
CA TRP A 142 -0.43 8.01 -13.37
C TRP A 142 0.22 9.21 -12.67
N HIS A 143 1.47 9.06 -12.19
CA HIS A 143 2.18 10.03 -11.37
C HIS A 143 3.61 10.28 -11.89
N PHE A 144 3.77 10.31 -13.22
CA PHE A 144 5.07 10.33 -13.90
C PHE A 144 5.86 11.63 -13.67
N TRP A 145 5.22 12.69 -13.18
CA TRP A 145 5.91 13.95 -12.89
C TRP A 145 6.73 13.89 -11.59
N ASN A 146 6.63 12.81 -10.81
CA ASN A 146 7.32 12.66 -9.53
C ASN A 146 8.58 11.81 -9.71
N ASP A 147 9.74 12.46 -9.64
CA ASP A 147 11.07 11.86 -9.73
C ASP A 147 11.29 10.71 -8.74
N TYR A 148 10.76 10.80 -7.52
CA TYR A 148 10.85 9.71 -6.54
C TYR A 148 10.15 8.43 -7.03
N HIS A 149 9.06 8.53 -7.79
CA HIS A 149 8.37 7.35 -8.32
C HIS A 149 9.19 6.66 -9.40
N HIS A 150 9.87 7.42 -10.26
CA HIS A 150 10.83 6.92 -11.23
C HIS A 150 12.06 6.30 -10.56
N ALA A 151 12.58 6.93 -9.50
CA ALA A 151 13.69 6.38 -8.73
C ALA A 151 13.36 5.02 -8.09
N LEU A 152 12.17 4.87 -7.51
CA LEU A 152 11.72 3.58 -6.99
C LEU A 152 11.47 2.57 -8.11
N LEU A 153 10.95 2.99 -9.27
CA LEU A 153 10.73 2.09 -10.41
C LEU A 153 12.06 1.56 -10.97
N LEU A 154 13.07 2.43 -11.09
CA LEU A 154 14.44 2.05 -11.43
C LEU A 154 14.98 0.98 -10.49
N GLU A 155 14.82 1.17 -9.17
CA GLU A 155 15.26 0.19 -8.18
C GLU A 155 14.55 -1.16 -8.35
N LEU A 156 13.25 -1.14 -8.66
CA LEU A 156 12.47 -2.37 -8.88
C LEU A 156 12.86 -3.08 -10.17
N TYR A 157 13.10 -2.35 -11.27
CA TYR A 157 13.64 -2.93 -12.51
C TYR A 157 15.03 -3.54 -12.28
N ALA A 158 15.90 -2.82 -11.57
CA ALA A 158 17.20 -3.34 -11.17
C ALA A 158 17.09 -4.62 -10.34
N ALA A 159 16.14 -4.69 -9.40
CA ALA A 159 15.89 -5.89 -8.61
C ALA A 159 15.28 -7.06 -9.42
N ALA A 160 14.64 -6.75 -10.55
CA ALA A 160 14.09 -7.73 -11.49
C ALA A 160 15.09 -8.13 -12.59
N ASP A 161 16.34 -7.66 -12.50
CA ASP A 161 17.37 -7.78 -13.54
C ASP A 161 16.91 -7.27 -14.92
N ASP A 162 15.99 -6.28 -14.93
CA ASP A 162 15.52 -5.58 -16.12
C ASP A 162 16.38 -4.34 -16.37
N VAL A 163 17.51 -4.55 -17.05
CA VAL A 163 18.50 -3.51 -17.35
C VAL A 163 17.94 -2.42 -18.23
N GLU A 164 17.17 -2.79 -19.26
CA GLU A 164 16.57 -1.84 -20.20
C GLU A 164 15.58 -0.92 -19.49
N GLY A 165 14.70 -1.50 -18.66
CA GLY A 165 13.78 -0.74 -17.83
C GLY A 165 14.51 0.19 -16.87
N ALA A 166 15.55 -0.29 -16.17
CA ALA A 166 16.32 0.52 -15.24
C ALA A 166 17.04 1.70 -15.93
N LEU A 167 17.58 1.48 -17.14
CA LEU A 167 18.20 2.53 -17.96
C LEU A 167 17.18 3.58 -18.43
N ALA A 168 15.99 3.15 -18.85
CA ALA A 168 14.94 4.08 -19.26
C ALA A 168 14.50 5.00 -18.12
N GLU A 169 14.37 4.45 -16.91
CA GLU A 169 14.00 5.22 -15.71
C GLU A 169 15.14 6.14 -15.22
N LEU A 170 16.40 5.82 -15.54
CA LEU A 170 17.55 6.66 -15.17
C LEU A 170 17.48 8.05 -15.83
N GLU A 171 16.96 8.13 -17.05
CA GLU A 171 16.79 9.41 -17.75
C GLU A 171 15.78 10.32 -17.03
N TRP A 172 14.74 9.76 -16.42
CA TRP A 172 13.74 10.52 -15.65
C TRP A 172 14.28 11.10 -14.35
N VAL A 173 15.28 10.45 -13.72
CA VAL A 173 15.85 10.89 -12.44
C VAL A 173 17.13 11.71 -12.60
N LYS A 174 17.54 12.01 -13.83
CA LYS A 174 18.74 12.82 -14.11
C LYS A 174 18.59 14.25 -13.58
N GLY A 175 19.61 14.75 -12.91
CA GLY A 175 19.61 16.06 -12.26
C GLY A 175 18.81 16.12 -10.94
N THR A 176 18.24 15.01 -10.50
CA THR A 176 17.51 14.91 -9.22
C THR A 176 18.43 14.39 -8.11
N PRO A 177 18.03 14.50 -6.83
CA PRO A 177 18.79 13.89 -5.72
C PRO A 177 18.96 12.36 -5.82
N TYR A 178 18.19 11.69 -6.68
CA TYR A 178 18.19 10.24 -6.83
C TYR A 178 19.17 9.72 -7.90
N GLU A 179 19.75 10.59 -8.73
CA GLU A 179 20.57 10.18 -9.88
C GLU A 179 21.77 9.30 -9.48
N ALA A 180 22.52 9.71 -8.44
CA ALA A 180 23.74 9.02 -8.04
C ALA A 180 23.46 7.56 -7.60
N GLU A 181 22.40 7.37 -6.81
CA GLU A 181 21.93 6.05 -6.40
C GLU A 181 21.44 5.24 -7.61
N GLY A 182 20.64 5.86 -8.49
CA GLY A 182 20.14 5.22 -9.72
C GLY A 182 21.26 4.70 -10.61
N ARG A 183 22.30 5.51 -10.86
CA ARG A 183 23.49 5.11 -11.62
C ARG A 183 24.19 3.90 -11.00
N ARG A 184 24.33 3.90 -9.67
CA ARG A 184 24.95 2.77 -8.96
C ARG A 184 24.15 1.48 -9.17
N ARG A 185 22.82 1.54 -9.04
CA ARG A 185 21.93 0.38 -9.24
C ARG A 185 21.98 -0.17 -10.66
N VAL A 186 21.95 0.70 -11.67
CA VAL A 186 22.09 0.27 -13.07
C VAL A 186 23.43 -0.44 -13.30
N ALA A 187 24.53 0.12 -12.79
CA ALA A 187 25.85 -0.50 -12.90
C ALA A 187 25.91 -1.89 -12.20
N GLU A 188 25.31 -2.02 -11.02
CA GLU A 188 25.21 -3.30 -10.30
C GLU A 188 24.49 -4.38 -11.11
N VAL A 189 23.44 -4.03 -11.85
CA VAL A 189 22.67 -4.99 -12.66
C VAL A 189 23.43 -5.36 -13.93
N TRP A 190 24.01 -4.36 -14.60
CA TRP A 190 24.82 -4.56 -15.80
C TRP A 190 25.97 -5.55 -15.55
N GLU A 191 26.66 -5.41 -14.42
CA GLU A 191 27.74 -6.34 -14.06
C GLU A 191 27.22 -7.76 -13.76
N ARG A 192 26.02 -7.92 -13.17
CA ARG A 192 25.40 -9.25 -13.00
C ARG A 192 25.06 -9.90 -14.34
N GLU A 193 24.48 -9.14 -15.28
CA GLU A 193 24.14 -9.63 -16.62
C GLU A 193 25.39 -10.07 -17.39
N ARG A 194 26.47 -9.27 -17.33
CA ARG A 194 27.75 -9.62 -17.95
C ARG A 194 28.38 -10.88 -17.34
N ALA A 195 28.30 -11.05 -16.03
CA ALA A 195 28.79 -12.25 -15.36
C ALA A 195 28.02 -13.52 -15.77
N PHE A 196 26.73 -13.40 -16.06
CA PHE A 196 25.90 -14.51 -16.54
C PHE A 196 26.20 -14.90 -18.00
N THR A 197 26.61 -13.93 -18.82
CA THR A 197 26.81 -14.11 -20.26
C THR A 197 28.12 -14.84 -20.62
N VAL A 198 28.99 -15.18 -19.65
CA VAL A 198 30.30 -15.80 -19.94
C VAL A 198 30.66 -16.95 -18.98
N PRO A 199 30.43 -18.22 -19.35
CA PRO A 199 31.39 -19.27 -19.04
C PRO A 199 32.47 -19.22 -20.11
N ALA A 200 33.59 -18.56 -19.79
CA ALA A 200 34.81 -18.62 -20.58
C ALA A 200 35.40 -20.04 -20.51
N GLY A 201 34.79 -21.01 -21.17
CA GLY A 201 35.15 -22.41 -20.98
C GLY A 201 34.48 -23.47 -21.86
N ILE A 202 33.40 -23.17 -22.59
CA ILE A 202 32.85 -24.13 -23.56
C ILE A 202 33.64 -24.01 -24.88
N GLY A 203 34.81 -24.64 -24.88
CA GLY A 203 35.44 -25.31 -26.02
C GLY A 203 35.59 -24.53 -27.33
N ARG A 204 36.68 -23.77 -27.45
CA ARG A 204 37.38 -23.73 -28.75
C ARG A 204 38.08 -25.08 -28.92
N GLY A 205 37.33 -26.10 -29.30
CA GLY A 205 37.87 -27.39 -29.71
C GLY A 205 38.89 -27.17 -30.82
N ARG A 206 40.16 -27.42 -30.51
CA ARG A 206 41.23 -27.45 -31.52
C ARG A 206 40.90 -28.62 -32.46
N PRO A 207 40.77 -28.42 -33.78
CA PRO A 207 40.50 -29.54 -34.68
C PRO A 207 41.65 -30.55 -34.60
N PRO A 208 41.37 -31.87 -34.60
CA PRO A 208 42.40 -32.89 -34.63
C PRO A 208 43.23 -32.75 -35.91
N ARG A 209 44.54 -32.95 -35.77
CA ARG A 209 45.52 -32.96 -36.87
C ARG A 209 45.47 -34.27 -37.64
#